data_AF-A0A347W7P7-F1
#
_entry.id   AF-A0A347W7P7-F1
#
_cell.length_a   1.000
_cell.length_b   1.000
_cell.length_c   1.000
_cell.angle_alpha   90.00
_cell.angle_beta   90.00
_cell.angle_gamma   90.00
#
_symmetry.space_group_name_H-M   'P 1'
#
loop_
_entity.id
_entity.type
_entity.pdbx_description
1 polymer ?
#
loop_
_entity_poly.entity_id
_entity_poly.type
_entity_poly.pdbx_seq_one_letter_code
_entity_poly.pdbx_strand_id
1 'polypeptide(L)'
;MLEKIDLLPELYDNYIHYFNNISEIPYDGDRPFLSCEDVLDAHYLIGNHFLKKGEGMGGFGPKDFGLLSSAVARQLTSAGGAYVYNDLWDIASSLIFGLVNDHPFHDANKRTAFLSSVFFMLENGYVPSVDIQEVEDFTVEIAEYHSKNGRHMTIEEISPKFKGMFRKKDSRIYYVITFNELQGILSNHGCSLRNPRRNYIDVYKGDNRVSQIGFPGWKNEVTRNAISTVRKTTGLTADNGYDAQVFFKDADPLNILIGEYEEPLKRLADR
;
A
#
# COMPACT_ATOMS: atom_id res chain seq x y z
N MET A 1 -1.97 2.60 -9.35
CA MET A 1 -2.07 1.85 -10.59
C MET A 1 -0.74 2.00 -11.29
N LEU A 2 -0.10 0.85 -11.51
CA LEU A 2 1.15 0.75 -12.25
C LEU A 2 0.94 1.03 -13.74
N GLU A 3 1.99 1.51 -14.37
CA GLU A 3 2.03 1.88 -15.78
C GLU A 3 2.75 0.83 -16.61
N LYS A 4 2.56 0.91 -17.92
CA LYS A 4 3.18 -0.04 -18.85
C LYS A 4 4.72 -0.01 -18.78
N ILE A 5 5.30 1.12 -18.38
CA ILE A 5 6.75 1.27 -18.21
C ILE A 5 7.27 0.64 -16.91
N ASP A 6 6.41 0.44 -15.91
CA ASP A 6 6.80 -0.08 -14.60
C ASP A 6 7.03 -1.60 -14.65
N LEU A 7 6.30 -2.30 -15.53
CA LEU A 7 6.29 -3.76 -15.62
C LEU A 7 6.82 -4.27 -16.98
N LEU A 8 7.35 -5.49 -16.98
CA LEU A 8 7.57 -6.23 -18.22
C LEU A 8 6.23 -6.36 -19.00
N PRO A 9 6.23 -6.29 -20.35
CA PRO A 9 4.98 -6.21 -21.13
C PRO A 9 3.99 -7.36 -20.84
N GLU A 10 4.49 -8.59 -20.75
CA GLU A 10 3.68 -9.78 -20.44
C GLU A 10 3.05 -9.75 -19.04
N LEU A 11 3.71 -9.09 -18.10
CA LEU A 11 3.23 -8.93 -16.73
C LEU A 11 2.23 -7.77 -16.61
N TYR A 12 2.39 -6.72 -17.42
CA TYR A 12 1.46 -5.58 -17.46
C TYR A 12 0.05 -5.99 -17.93
N ASP A 13 -0.05 -6.79 -18.99
CA ASP A 13 -1.36 -7.26 -19.48
C ASP A 13 -2.08 -8.10 -18.42
N ASN A 14 -1.33 -8.91 -17.68
CA ASN A 14 -1.84 -9.69 -16.54
C ASN A 14 -2.28 -8.77 -15.39
N TYR A 15 -1.46 -7.79 -15.02
CA TYR A 15 -1.80 -6.78 -14.00
C TYR A 15 -3.11 -6.07 -14.31
N ILE A 16 -3.28 -5.57 -15.55
CA ILE A 16 -4.48 -4.84 -15.97
C ILE A 16 -5.73 -5.72 -15.91
N HIS A 17 -5.62 -7.02 -16.23
CA HIS A 17 -6.73 -7.95 -16.06
C HIS A 17 -7.19 -8.00 -14.60
N TYR A 18 -6.28 -8.19 -13.65
CA TYR A 18 -6.66 -8.27 -12.24
C TYR A 18 -7.11 -6.91 -11.70
N PHE A 19 -6.39 -5.83 -12.00
CA PHE A 19 -6.71 -4.48 -11.58
C PHE A 19 -8.15 -4.08 -11.94
N ASN A 20 -8.61 -4.42 -13.14
CA ASN A 20 -9.98 -4.09 -13.57
C ASN A 20 -11.08 -4.92 -12.86
N ASN A 21 -10.70 -6.01 -12.18
CA ASN A 21 -11.63 -6.94 -11.54
C ASN A 21 -11.51 -6.98 -10.01
N ILE A 22 -10.50 -6.33 -9.41
CA ILE A 22 -10.42 -6.25 -7.94
C ILE A 22 -11.61 -5.46 -7.38
N SER A 23 -12.20 -5.99 -6.31
CA SER A 23 -13.28 -5.31 -5.59
C SER A 23 -12.70 -4.55 -4.40
N GLU A 24 -12.58 -3.24 -4.56
CA GLU A 24 -12.23 -2.34 -3.46
C GLU A 24 -13.39 -2.14 -2.50
N ILE A 25 -13.08 -1.96 -1.23
CA ILE A 25 -14.07 -1.49 -0.26
C ILE A 25 -14.25 0.01 -0.46
N PRO A 26 -15.48 0.50 -0.68
CA PRO A 26 -15.75 1.93 -0.66
C PRO A 26 -15.46 2.48 0.74
N TYR A 27 -14.38 3.24 0.86
CA TYR A 27 -14.00 3.90 2.11
C TYR A 27 -13.62 5.35 1.82
N ASP A 28 -14.34 6.28 2.43
CA ASP A 28 -14.17 7.73 2.28
C ASP A 28 -13.69 8.40 3.58
N GLY A 29 -13.33 7.60 4.59
CA GLY A 29 -12.80 8.11 5.85
C GLY A 29 -11.29 8.36 5.80
N ASP A 30 -10.78 9.03 6.84
CA ASP A 30 -9.38 9.46 6.92
C ASP A 30 -8.45 8.45 7.58
N ARG A 31 -8.92 7.25 7.92
CA ARG A 31 -8.08 6.24 8.58
C ARG A 31 -6.98 5.76 7.63
N PRO A 32 -5.75 5.53 8.13
CA PRO A 32 -4.72 4.88 7.36
C PRO A 32 -5.12 3.44 7.01
N PHE A 33 -5.07 3.11 5.72
CA PHE A 33 -5.32 1.77 5.19
C PHE A 33 -4.57 1.64 3.85
N LEU A 34 -4.30 0.42 3.42
CA LEU A 34 -3.88 0.13 2.04
C LEU A 34 -5.07 -0.41 1.27
N SER A 35 -5.23 0.03 0.03
CA SER A 35 -6.24 -0.52 -0.89
C SER A 35 -5.79 -1.88 -1.46
N CYS A 36 -6.72 -2.62 -2.08
CA CYS A 36 -6.35 -3.82 -2.84
C CYS A 36 -5.39 -3.48 -3.98
N GLU A 37 -5.57 -2.32 -4.61
CA GLU A 37 -4.69 -1.74 -5.61
C GLU A 37 -3.27 -1.55 -5.06
N ASP A 38 -3.09 -0.99 -3.86
CA ASP A 38 -1.75 -0.80 -3.28
C ASP A 38 -1.03 -2.14 -3.05
N VAL A 39 -1.75 -3.16 -2.59
CA VAL A 39 -1.21 -4.50 -2.36
C VAL A 39 -0.94 -5.22 -3.69
N LEU A 40 -1.81 -5.02 -4.68
CA LEU A 40 -1.62 -5.54 -6.04
C LEU A 40 -0.36 -4.92 -6.67
N ASP A 41 -0.20 -3.61 -6.56
CA ASP A 41 0.97 -2.88 -7.06
C ASP A 41 2.26 -3.45 -6.42
N ALA A 42 2.27 -3.64 -5.10
CA ALA A 42 3.39 -4.26 -4.40
C ALA A 42 3.71 -5.68 -4.91
N HIS A 43 2.68 -6.53 -5.08
CA HIS A 43 2.83 -7.89 -5.58
C HIS A 43 3.48 -7.93 -6.98
N TYR A 44 2.98 -7.11 -7.90
CA TYR A 44 3.45 -7.09 -9.28
C TYR A 44 4.84 -6.46 -9.42
N LEU A 45 5.16 -5.45 -8.62
CA LEU A 45 6.50 -4.86 -8.59
C LEU A 45 7.55 -5.86 -8.07
N ILE A 46 7.25 -6.63 -7.01
CA ILE A 46 8.10 -7.73 -6.55
C ILE A 46 8.30 -8.73 -7.70
N GLY A 47 7.21 -9.10 -8.37
CA GLY A 47 7.20 -9.98 -9.54
C GLY A 47 8.15 -9.55 -10.64
N ASN A 48 7.96 -8.32 -11.09
CA ASN A 48 8.76 -7.67 -12.12
C ASN A 48 10.24 -7.63 -11.76
N HIS A 49 10.55 -7.26 -10.52
CA HIS A 49 11.93 -7.14 -10.05
C HIS A 49 12.69 -8.45 -10.11
N PHE A 50 12.12 -9.53 -9.57
CA PHE A 50 12.77 -10.84 -9.57
C PHE A 50 12.77 -11.49 -10.96
N LEU A 51 11.71 -11.30 -11.76
CA LEU A 51 11.67 -11.81 -13.13
C LEU A 51 12.77 -11.19 -14.01
N LYS A 52 13.03 -9.88 -13.87
CA LYS A 52 14.15 -9.18 -14.54
C LYS A 52 15.52 -9.74 -14.15
N LYS A 53 15.63 -10.43 -13.01
CA LYS A 53 16.85 -11.09 -12.53
C LYS A 53 16.91 -12.59 -12.88
N GLY A 54 15.91 -13.11 -13.59
CA GLY A 54 15.81 -14.52 -13.96
C GLY A 54 15.25 -15.41 -12.85
N GLU A 55 14.66 -14.83 -11.80
CA GLU A 55 13.99 -15.55 -10.73
C GLU A 55 12.47 -15.55 -10.98
N GLY A 56 11.88 -16.74 -11.09
CA GLY A 56 10.45 -16.90 -11.41
C GLY A 56 9.53 -16.82 -10.17
N MET A 57 8.24 -16.65 -10.42
CA MET A 57 7.16 -16.88 -9.44
C MET A 57 6.26 -18.02 -9.92
N GLY A 58 5.69 -18.76 -8.97
CA GLY A 58 4.74 -19.85 -9.23
C GLY A 58 3.40 -19.40 -9.84
N GLY A 59 3.18 -18.09 -9.95
CA GLY A 59 2.05 -17.45 -10.61
C GLY A 59 1.92 -15.99 -10.17
N PHE A 60 1.35 -15.15 -11.05
CA PHE A 60 1.12 -13.74 -10.77
C PHE A 60 -0.36 -13.48 -10.50
N GLY A 61 -0.61 -12.54 -9.59
CA GLY A 61 -1.94 -12.07 -9.28
C GLY A 61 -2.71 -12.92 -8.25
N PRO A 62 -3.90 -12.41 -7.84
CA PRO A 62 -4.78 -13.10 -6.91
C PRO A 62 -5.24 -14.48 -7.40
N LYS A 63 -5.31 -15.46 -6.49
CA LYS A 63 -6.02 -16.74 -6.69
C LYS A 63 -7.52 -16.53 -6.81
N ASP A 64 -8.02 -15.60 -6.00
CA ASP A 64 -9.42 -15.24 -5.90
C ASP A 64 -9.53 -13.78 -5.45
N PHE A 65 -10.37 -13.01 -6.15
CA PHE A 65 -10.56 -11.59 -5.86
C PHE A 65 -11.15 -11.34 -4.47
N GLY A 66 -12.02 -12.25 -4.00
CA GLY A 66 -12.60 -12.21 -2.67
C GLY A 66 -11.58 -12.47 -1.57
N LEU A 67 -10.58 -13.34 -1.80
CA LEU A 67 -9.48 -13.53 -0.85
C LEU A 67 -8.63 -12.27 -0.68
N LEU A 68 -8.25 -11.60 -1.77
CA LEU A 68 -7.49 -10.34 -1.68
C LEU A 68 -8.32 -9.26 -0.98
N SER A 69 -9.58 -9.09 -1.42
CA SER A 69 -10.49 -8.11 -0.82
C SER A 69 -10.68 -8.38 0.67
N SER A 70 -10.92 -9.64 1.06
CA SER A 70 -11.04 -10.07 2.47
C SER A 70 -9.79 -9.77 3.28
N ALA A 71 -8.60 -10.11 2.77
CA ALA A 71 -7.33 -9.92 3.48
C ALA A 71 -7.05 -8.44 3.76
N VAL A 72 -7.32 -7.57 2.79
CA VAL A 72 -7.12 -6.12 2.89
C VAL A 72 -8.22 -5.46 3.73
N ALA A 73 -9.47 -5.90 3.57
CA ALA A 73 -10.65 -5.42 4.30
C ALA A 73 -10.51 -5.44 5.81
N ARG A 74 -9.69 -6.34 6.35
CA ARG A 74 -9.50 -6.53 7.79
C ARG A 74 -9.15 -5.23 8.52
N GLN A 75 -8.42 -4.33 7.84
CA GLN A 75 -8.05 -3.01 8.33
C GLN A 75 -9.26 -2.12 8.69
N LEU A 76 -10.39 -2.35 8.01
CA LEU A 76 -11.62 -1.57 8.09
C LEU A 76 -12.78 -2.34 8.73
N THR A 77 -12.53 -3.55 9.26
CA THR A 77 -13.59 -4.35 9.89
C THR A 77 -14.24 -3.60 11.03
N SER A 78 -15.57 -3.61 11.04
CA SER A 78 -16.40 -3.01 12.09
C SER A 78 -17.37 -4.02 12.69
N ALA A 79 -17.62 -3.93 13.99
CA ALA A 79 -18.61 -4.71 14.70
C ALA A 79 -19.36 -3.80 15.69
N GLY A 80 -20.69 -3.93 15.75
CA GLY A 80 -21.50 -3.11 16.66
C GLY A 80 -21.45 -1.59 16.38
N GLY A 81 -21.16 -1.18 15.15
CA GLY A 81 -21.06 0.23 14.75
C GLY A 81 -19.71 0.89 15.09
N ALA A 82 -18.71 0.14 15.54
CA ALA A 82 -17.35 0.62 15.78
C ALA A 82 -16.33 -0.25 15.06
N TYR A 83 -15.18 0.32 14.71
CA TYR A 83 -14.08 -0.46 14.16
C TYR A 83 -13.51 -1.42 15.20
N VAL A 84 -13.18 -2.63 14.76
CA VAL A 84 -12.55 -3.66 15.60
C VAL A 84 -11.14 -3.22 16.00
N TYR A 85 -10.36 -2.73 15.02
CA TYR A 85 -9.02 -2.21 15.25
C TYR A 85 -9.06 -0.68 15.20
N ASN A 86 -8.50 0.01 16.21
CA ASN A 86 -8.49 1.47 16.26
C ASN A 86 -7.08 2.06 16.32
N ASP A 87 -6.13 1.29 16.84
CA ASP A 87 -4.73 1.65 16.87
C ASP A 87 -4.04 1.30 15.54
N LEU A 88 -3.05 2.12 15.14
CA LEU A 88 -2.32 1.94 13.89
C LEU A 88 -1.62 0.57 13.80
N TRP A 89 -1.09 0.08 14.92
CA TRP A 89 -0.36 -1.19 14.99
C TRP A 89 -1.30 -2.38 14.83
N ASP A 90 -2.52 -2.30 15.37
CA ASP A 90 -3.55 -3.31 15.17
C ASP A 90 -4.01 -3.35 13.70
N ILE A 91 -4.15 -2.17 13.06
CA ILE A 91 -4.49 -2.07 11.64
C ILE A 91 -3.38 -2.71 10.78
N ALA A 92 -2.12 -2.34 11.01
CA ALA A 92 -0.97 -2.94 10.31
C ALA A 92 -0.87 -4.46 10.54
N SER A 93 -1.12 -4.89 11.78
CA SER A 93 -1.10 -6.30 12.17
C SER A 93 -2.22 -7.09 11.51
N SER A 94 -3.40 -6.48 11.35
CA SER A 94 -4.53 -7.09 10.63
C SER A 94 -4.22 -7.29 9.15
N LEU A 95 -3.47 -6.38 8.54
CA LEU A 95 -3.03 -6.45 7.14
C LEU A 95 -2.03 -7.59 6.93
N ILE A 96 -0.91 -7.60 7.67
CA ILE A 96 0.11 -8.64 7.53
C ILE A 96 -0.50 -10.00 7.85
N PHE A 97 -1.36 -10.10 8.86
CA PHE A 97 -2.10 -11.31 9.17
C PHE A 97 -2.92 -11.80 7.98
N GLY A 98 -3.74 -10.93 7.37
CA GLY A 98 -4.61 -11.29 6.26
C GLY A 98 -3.83 -11.75 5.04
N LEU A 99 -2.83 -10.96 4.64
CA LEU A 99 -2.00 -11.29 3.46
C LEU A 99 -1.18 -12.57 3.66
N VAL A 100 -0.72 -12.83 4.88
CA VAL A 100 0.00 -14.08 5.19
C VAL A 100 -0.95 -15.26 5.26
N ASN A 101 -2.07 -15.20 6.00
CA ASN A 101 -2.86 -16.40 6.31
C ASN A 101 -3.97 -16.70 5.30
N ASP A 102 -4.55 -15.67 4.67
CA ASP A 102 -5.61 -15.87 3.66
C ASP A 102 -4.99 -16.29 2.31
N HIS A 103 -3.66 -16.15 2.16
CA HIS A 103 -2.89 -16.50 0.96
C HIS A 103 -3.53 -16.04 -0.37
N PRO A 104 -3.86 -14.73 -0.50
CA PRO A 104 -4.68 -14.24 -1.61
C PRO A 104 -4.03 -14.38 -2.99
N PHE A 105 -2.71 -14.48 -3.10
CA PHE A 105 -1.96 -14.59 -4.36
C PHE A 105 -1.55 -16.02 -4.68
N HIS A 106 -1.35 -16.29 -5.98
CA HIS A 106 -0.86 -17.60 -6.46
C HIS A 106 0.47 -17.98 -5.82
N ASP A 107 1.40 -17.02 -5.77
CA ASP A 107 2.69 -17.12 -5.11
C ASP A 107 3.03 -15.78 -4.41
N ALA A 108 4.16 -15.69 -3.71
CA ALA A 108 4.70 -14.48 -3.12
C ALA A 108 3.84 -13.85 -2.02
N ASN A 109 2.97 -14.61 -1.35
CA ASN A 109 2.10 -14.11 -0.27
C ASN A 109 2.92 -13.50 0.88
N LYS A 110 3.94 -14.21 1.39
CA LYS A 110 4.81 -13.69 2.45
C LYS A 110 5.62 -12.47 2.01
N ARG A 111 6.18 -12.50 0.80
CA ARG A 111 6.90 -11.36 0.18
C ARG A 111 5.99 -10.12 0.09
N THR A 112 4.78 -10.30 -0.40
CA THR A 112 3.78 -9.24 -0.56
C THR A 112 3.32 -8.72 0.80
N ALA A 113 3.08 -9.60 1.78
CA ALA A 113 2.69 -9.21 3.14
C ALA A 113 3.77 -8.42 3.85
N PHE A 114 5.02 -8.88 3.78
CA PHE A 114 6.19 -8.19 4.32
C PHE A 114 6.32 -6.80 3.70
N LEU A 115 6.39 -6.70 2.36
CA LEU A 115 6.57 -5.41 1.69
C LEU A 115 5.40 -4.45 1.96
N SER A 116 4.16 -4.94 1.86
CA SER A 116 2.95 -4.11 2.06
C SER A 116 2.86 -3.60 3.50
N SER A 117 3.20 -4.41 4.49
CA SER A 117 3.17 -4.01 5.90
C SER A 117 4.28 -3.02 6.25
N VAL A 118 5.51 -3.23 5.74
CA VAL A 118 6.60 -2.26 5.89
C VAL A 118 6.26 -0.95 5.19
N PHE A 119 5.73 -1.01 3.96
CA PHE A 119 5.27 0.14 3.21
C PHE A 119 4.16 0.90 3.96
N PHE A 120 3.16 0.20 4.49
CA PHE A 120 2.11 0.80 5.32
C PHE A 120 2.69 1.56 6.54
N MET A 121 3.67 0.98 7.23
CA MET A 121 4.30 1.65 8.37
C MET A 121 5.08 2.89 7.95
N LEU A 122 5.79 2.83 6.83
CA LEU A 122 6.54 3.95 6.26
C LEU A 122 5.64 5.13 5.91
N GLU A 123 4.51 4.87 5.25
CA GLU A 123 3.49 5.88 4.95
C GLU A 123 2.91 6.54 6.20
N ASN A 124 2.97 5.85 7.35
CA ASN A 124 2.52 6.35 8.64
C ASN A 124 3.67 6.91 9.50
N GLY A 125 4.85 7.12 8.93
CA GLY A 125 5.98 7.78 9.59
C GLY A 125 6.77 6.85 10.52
N TYR A 126 6.73 5.55 10.28
CA TYR A 126 7.48 4.55 11.03
C TYR A 126 8.45 3.79 10.13
N VAL A 127 9.67 3.57 10.62
CA VAL A 127 10.72 2.80 9.95
C VAL A 127 11.12 1.61 10.81
N PRO A 128 11.56 0.49 10.23
CA PRO A 128 12.17 -0.59 11.01
C PRO A 128 13.28 -0.04 11.92
N SER A 129 13.29 -0.49 13.18
CA SER A 129 14.31 -0.17 14.19
C SER A 129 15.11 -1.37 14.65
N VAL A 130 14.75 -2.56 14.16
CA VAL A 130 15.43 -3.83 14.36
C VAL A 130 16.17 -4.22 13.08
N ASP A 131 16.95 -5.31 13.12
CA ASP A 131 17.42 -5.90 11.88
C ASP A 131 16.23 -6.32 11.03
N ILE A 132 16.25 -6.05 9.73
CA ILE A 132 15.13 -6.34 8.84
C ILE A 132 14.82 -7.85 8.81
N GLN A 133 15.80 -8.71 9.09
CA GLN A 133 15.62 -10.14 9.25
C GLN A 133 14.65 -10.48 10.40
N GLU A 134 14.55 -9.67 11.45
CA GLU A 134 13.58 -9.90 12.52
C GLU A 134 12.13 -9.70 12.02
N VAL A 135 11.90 -8.72 11.13
CA VAL A 135 10.59 -8.50 10.50
C VAL A 135 10.27 -9.62 9.50
N GLU A 136 11.28 -10.10 8.77
CA GLU A 136 11.19 -11.27 7.89
C GLU A 136 10.80 -12.53 8.68
N ASP A 137 11.56 -12.85 9.73
CA ASP A 137 11.35 -14.00 10.59
C ASP A 137 9.98 -13.95 11.25
N PHE A 138 9.53 -12.77 11.65
CA PHE A 138 8.20 -12.60 12.20
C PHE A 138 7.09 -12.82 11.18
N THR A 139 7.30 -12.43 9.92
CA THR A 139 6.37 -12.76 8.82
C THR A 139 6.24 -14.28 8.63
N VAL A 140 7.35 -15.01 8.73
CA VAL A 140 7.36 -16.49 8.70
C VAL A 140 6.71 -17.08 9.96
N GLU A 141 6.96 -16.50 11.14
CA GLU A 141 6.33 -16.92 12.40
C GLU A 141 4.80 -16.89 12.27
N ILE A 142 4.24 -15.79 11.75
CA ILE A 142 2.80 -15.64 11.53
C ILE A 142 2.25 -16.74 10.59
N ALA A 143 2.96 -17.03 9.50
CA ALA A 143 2.57 -18.04 8.52
C ALA A 143 2.54 -19.46 9.10
N GLU A 144 3.56 -19.80 9.89
CA GLU A 144 3.74 -21.14 10.44
C GLU A 144 3.00 -21.34 11.78
N TYR A 145 2.44 -20.28 12.35
CA TYR A 145 1.87 -20.36 13.69
C TYR A 145 0.74 -21.40 13.78
N HIS A 146 -0.10 -21.49 12.75
CA HIS A 146 -1.19 -22.48 12.72
C HIS A 146 -0.69 -23.92 12.70
N SER A 147 0.30 -24.25 11.87
CA SER A 147 0.83 -25.61 11.80
C SER A 147 1.49 -26.05 13.11
N LYS A 148 2.08 -25.09 13.85
CA LYS A 148 2.76 -25.35 15.14
C LYS A 148 1.79 -25.39 16.33
N ASN A 149 0.72 -24.60 16.33
CA ASN A 149 -0.13 -24.38 17.51
C ASN A 149 -1.59 -24.80 17.35
N GLY A 150 -2.02 -25.22 16.15
CA GLY A 150 -3.42 -25.60 15.86
C GLY A 150 -4.41 -24.43 15.82
N ARG A 151 -3.92 -23.18 15.81
CA ARG A 151 -4.69 -21.94 15.63
C ARG A 151 -3.80 -20.87 15.03
N HIS A 152 -4.36 -19.83 14.41
CA HIS A 152 -3.58 -18.68 13.97
C HIS A 152 -3.22 -17.74 15.15
N MET A 153 -2.19 -16.90 14.97
CA MET A 153 -1.88 -15.81 15.91
C MET A 153 -3.06 -14.82 15.93
N THR A 154 -3.35 -14.25 17.09
CA THR A 154 -4.34 -13.17 17.17
C THR A 154 -3.69 -11.82 16.93
N ILE A 155 -4.48 -10.80 16.61
CA ILE A 155 -3.95 -9.44 16.40
C ILE A 155 -3.33 -8.90 17.70
N GLU A 156 -3.89 -9.27 18.86
CA GLU A 156 -3.35 -8.91 20.18
C GLU A 156 -1.98 -9.55 20.45
N GLU A 157 -1.64 -10.67 19.79
CA GLU A 157 -0.32 -11.29 19.84
C GLU A 157 0.65 -10.65 18.82
N ILE A 158 0.14 -10.26 17.66
CA ILE A 158 0.97 -9.70 16.57
C ILE A 158 1.35 -8.24 16.85
N SER A 159 0.37 -7.42 17.20
CA SER A 159 0.49 -5.96 17.39
C SER A 159 1.63 -5.52 18.30
N PRO A 160 1.80 -6.05 19.52
CA PRO A 160 2.89 -5.61 20.39
C PRO A 160 4.28 -5.99 19.86
N LYS A 161 4.42 -7.18 19.22
CA LYS A 161 5.68 -7.61 18.60
C LYS A 161 6.01 -6.72 17.40
N PHE A 162 5.03 -6.51 16.51
CA PHE A 162 5.18 -5.66 15.34
C PHE A 162 5.55 -4.23 15.74
N LYS A 163 4.88 -3.65 16.74
CA LYS A 163 5.21 -2.33 17.28
C LYS A 163 6.64 -2.22 17.81
N GLY A 164 7.17 -3.26 18.44
CA GLY A 164 8.54 -3.29 18.94
C GLY A 164 9.61 -3.26 17.85
N MET A 165 9.25 -3.62 16.60
CA MET A 165 10.16 -3.68 15.46
C MET A 165 10.33 -2.36 14.72
N PHE A 166 9.51 -1.35 15.03
CA PHE A 166 9.52 -0.07 14.33
C PHE A 166 9.69 1.11 15.29
N ARG A 167 10.33 2.17 14.80
CA ARG A 167 10.43 3.46 15.50
C ARG A 167 9.81 4.57 14.67
N LYS A 168 9.39 5.64 15.35
CA LYS A 168 9.00 6.86 14.67
C LYS A 168 10.19 7.41 13.91
N LYS A 169 9.96 7.75 12.64
CA LYS A 169 10.97 8.30 11.74
C LYS A 169 11.28 9.74 12.16
N ASP A 170 12.57 10.08 12.23
CA ASP A 170 12.99 11.48 12.29
C ASP A 170 12.64 12.12 10.94
N SER A 171 12.10 13.34 10.95
CA SER A 171 11.41 14.02 9.83
C SER A 171 12.28 14.38 8.61
N ARG A 172 13.18 13.49 8.20
CA ARG A 172 14.04 13.60 7.03
C ARG A 172 14.01 12.26 6.29
N ILE A 173 13.54 12.31 5.04
CA ILE A 173 13.86 11.38 3.92
C ILE A 173 12.81 10.30 3.64
N TYR A 174 11.72 10.62 2.91
CA TYR A 174 11.47 10.19 1.51
C TYR A 174 9.98 10.34 1.07
N TYR A 175 9.78 10.85 -0.16
CA TYR A 175 8.63 10.71 -1.08
C TYR A 175 7.20 11.10 -0.68
N VAL A 176 7.02 12.26 -0.06
CA VAL A 176 5.69 12.88 -0.04
C VAL A 176 5.79 14.34 -0.46
N ILE A 177 5.06 14.71 -1.52
CA ILE A 177 4.89 16.11 -1.89
C ILE A 177 4.01 16.79 -0.86
N THR A 178 4.28 18.05 -0.58
CA THR A 178 3.41 18.90 0.24
C THR A 178 2.14 19.25 -0.52
N PHE A 179 1.08 19.66 0.18
CA PHE A 179 -0.13 20.18 -0.46
C PHE A 179 0.15 21.37 -1.40
N ASN A 180 1.19 22.15 -1.09
CA ASN A 180 1.65 23.25 -1.95
C ASN A 180 2.27 22.73 -3.27
N GLU A 181 3.10 21.69 -3.20
CA GLU A 181 3.66 21.02 -4.37
C GLU A 181 2.56 20.32 -5.19
N LEU A 182 1.61 19.64 -4.53
CA LEU A 182 0.44 19.02 -5.19
C LEU A 182 -0.41 20.06 -5.93
N GLN A 183 -0.69 21.21 -5.30
CA GLN A 183 -1.40 22.31 -5.97
C GLN A 183 -0.68 22.75 -7.25
N GLY A 184 0.64 22.85 -7.22
CA GLY A 184 1.45 23.17 -8.39
C GLY A 184 1.27 22.17 -9.52
N ILE A 185 1.37 20.87 -9.20
CA ILE A 185 1.17 19.79 -10.18
C ILE A 185 -0.25 19.81 -10.75
N LEU A 186 -1.27 19.91 -9.91
CA LEU A 186 -2.67 19.91 -10.36
C LEU A 186 -2.97 21.09 -11.28
N SER A 187 -2.42 22.26 -10.98
CA SER A 187 -2.63 23.48 -11.77
C SER A 187 -2.13 23.30 -13.21
N ASN A 188 -1.02 22.59 -13.41
CA ASN A 188 -0.47 22.28 -14.74
C ASN A 188 -1.37 21.34 -15.56
N HIS A 189 -2.32 20.68 -14.92
CA HIS A 189 -3.21 19.69 -15.52
C HIS A 189 -4.68 20.09 -15.47
N GLY A 190 -4.96 21.40 -15.36
CA GLY A 190 -6.33 21.93 -15.34
C GLY A 190 -7.14 21.53 -14.09
N CYS A 191 -6.46 21.11 -13.03
CA CYS A 191 -7.05 20.71 -11.75
C CYS A 191 -6.59 21.67 -10.64
N SER A 192 -7.26 21.67 -9.49
CA SER A 192 -6.85 22.53 -8.36
C SER A 192 -7.43 22.09 -7.03
N LEU A 193 -6.78 22.52 -5.95
CA LEU A 193 -7.29 22.43 -4.59
C LEU A 193 -7.86 23.79 -4.18
N ARG A 194 -9.11 23.82 -3.71
CA ARG A 194 -9.80 25.06 -3.35
C ARG A 194 -10.57 24.90 -2.03
N ASN A 195 -11.04 26.01 -1.48
CA ASN A 195 -11.95 26.07 -0.33
C ASN A 195 -11.49 25.27 0.93
N PRO A 196 -10.26 25.50 1.45
CA PRO A 196 -9.83 24.82 2.67
C PRO A 196 -10.77 25.16 3.84
N ARG A 197 -11.30 24.14 4.51
CA ARG A 197 -12.22 24.32 5.64
C ARG A 197 -12.06 23.20 6.66
N ARG A 198 -11.90 23.58 7.93
CA ARG A 198 -11.57 22.68 9.06
C ARG A 198 -10.27 21.94 8.77
N ASN A 199 -10.35 20.67 8.41
CA ASN A 199 -9.23 19.78 8.12
C ASN A 199 -9.40 19.11 6.75
N TYR A 200 -10.08 19.77 5.82
CA TYR A 200 -10.35 19.25 4.47
C TYR A 200 -10.13 20.34 3.41
N ILE A 201 -9.85 19.90 2.19
CA ILE A 201 -9.75 20.75 1.01
C ILE A 201 -10.47 20.07 -0.17
N ASP A 202 -11.12 20.88 -1.00
CA ASP A 202 -11.87 20.38 -2.14
C ASP A 202 -10.95 20.23 -3.36
N VAL A 203 -11.11 19.13 -4.10
CA VAL A 203 -10.39 18.84 -5.35
C VAL A 203 -11.31 19.20 -6.53
N TYR A 204 -10.77 19.95 -7.49
CA TYR A 204 -11.47 20.42 -8.69
C TYR A 204 -10.80 19.92 -9.96
N LYS A 205 -11.61 19.60 -10.97
CA LYS A 205 -11.21 19.43 -12.37
C LYS A 205 -11.91 20.51 -13.20
N GLY A 206 -11.17 21.47 -13.72
CA GLY A 206 -11.73 22.73 -14.20
C GLY A 206 -12.46 23.47 -13.07
N ASP A 207 -13.76 23.73 -13.27
CA ASP A 207 -14.63 24.35 -12.26
C ASP A 207 -15.52 23.35 -11.53
N ASN A 208 -15.46 22.06 -11.89
CA ASN A 208 -16.23 21.01 -11.24
C ASN A 208 -15.49 20.49 -10.01
N ARG A 209 -16.15 20.53 -8.86
CA ARG A 209 -15.67 19.85 -7.64
C ARG A 209 -15.82 18.33 -7.84
N VAL A 210 -14.71 17.60 -7.80
CA VAL A 210 -14.69 16.15 -8.06
C VAL A 210 -14.52 15.29 -6.80
N SER A 211 -13.85 15.82 -5.77
CA SER A 211 -13.71 15.12 -4.48
C SER A 211 -13.30 16.07 -3.35
N GLN A 212 -13.08 15.52 -2.16
CA GLN A 212 -12.52 16.20 -1.00
C GLN A 212 -11.50 15.27 -0.35
N ILE A 213 -10.41 15.86 0.15
CA ILE A 213 -9.33 15.12 0.82
C ILE A 213 -8.99 15.81 2.15
N GLY A 214 -8.47 15.04 3.11
CA GLY A 214 -7.93 15.59 4.35
C GLY A 214 -6.86 16.64 4.07
N PHE A 215 -6.88 17.74 4.83
CA PHE A 215 -6.02 18.90 4.64
C PHE A 215 -5.56 19.46 6.00
N PRO A 216 -4.43 18.96 6.53
CA PRO A 216 -3.82 19.50 7.74
C PRO A 216 -3.12 20.86 7.51
N GLY A 217 -2.93 21.26 6.25
CA GLY A 217 -2.37 22.56 5.85
C GLY A 217 -1.38 22.47 4.69
N TRP A 218 -1.11 23.61 4.02
CA TRP A 218 -0.34 23.69 2.77
C TRP A 218 1.08 23.13 2.82
N LYS A 219 1.76 23.28 3.95
CA LYS A 219 3.15 22.81 4.13
C LYS A 219 3.26 21.36 4.60
N ASN A 220 2.12 20.73 4.91
CA ASN A 220 2.10 19.34 5.30
C ASN A 220 2.16 18.44 4.07
N GLU A 221 2.67 17.24 4.29
CA GLU A 221 2.75 16.15 3.32
C GLU A 221 1.34 15.64 2.96
N VAL A 222 1.13 15.31 1.67
CA VAL A 222 -0.12 14.73 1.18
C VAL A 222 -0.10 13.22 1.34
N THR A 223 -1.06 12.64 2.06
CA THR A 223 -1.14 11.18 2.20
C THR A 223 -1.33 10.48 0.85
N ARG A 224 -0.79 9.27 0.69
CA ARG A 224 -1.00 8.47 -0.54
C ARG A 224 -2.47 8.26 -0.88
N ASN A 225 -3.34 8.06 0.12
CA ASN A 225 -4.79 7.94 -0.11
C ASN A 225 -5.40 9.21 -0.71
N ALA A 226 -4.94 10.38 -0.26
CA ALA A 226 -5.32 11.65 -0.86
C ALA A 226 -4.77 11.79 -2.29
N ILE A 227 -3.52 11.40 -2.56
CA ILE A 227 -2.96 11.37 -3.93
C ILE A 227 -3.75 10.41 -4.83
N SER A 228 -4.04 9.19 -4.38
CA SER A 228 -4.82 8.19 -5.13
C SER A 228 -6.23 8.70 -5.44
N THR A 229 -6.93 9.24 -4.43
CA THR A 229 -8.24 9.87 -4.59
C THR A 229 -8.18 10.98 -5.63
N VAL A 230 -7.22 11.89 -5.52
CA VAL A 230 -7.01 13.00 -6.46
C VAL A 230 -6.77 12.47 -7.86
N ARG A 231 -5.84 11.55 -8.07
CA ARG A 231 -5.53 10.99 -9.41
C ARG A 231 -6.76 10.37 -10.06
N LYS A 232 -7.47 9.52 -9.31
CA LYS A 232 -8.68 8.85 -9.78
C LYS A 232 -9.80 9.83 -10.14
N THR A 233 -10.07 10.82 -9.28
CA THR A 233 -11.20 11.74 -9.47
C THR A 233 -10.92 12.85 -10.48
N THR A 234 -9.65 13.22 -10.66
CA THR A 234 -9.22 14.16 -11.70
C THR A 234 -8.97 13.49 -13.04
N GLY A 235 -8.84 12.15 -13.06
CA GLY A 235 -8.45 11.40 -14.24
C GLY A 235 -6.98 11.61 -14.62
N LEU A 236 -6.13 12.05 -13.68
CA LEU A 236 -4.67 12.10 -13.84
C LEU A 236 -4.10 10.69 -13.59
N THR A 237 -4.53 9.79 -14.45
CA THR A 237 -4.22 8.37 -14.49
C THR A 237 -3.51 8.05 -15.80
N ALA A 238 -2.81 6.91 -15.83
CA ALA A 238 -2.08 6.45 -17.01
C ALA A 238 -2.99 6.26 -18.22
N ASP A 239 -4.23 5.79 -18.02
CA ASP A 239 -5.24 5.65 -19.10
C ASP A 239 -5.55 6.95 -19.84
N ASN A 240 -5.31 8.10 -19.19
CA ASN A 240 -5.49 9.43 -19.77
C ASN A 240 -4.14 10.10 -20.13
N GLY A 241 -3.04 9.36 -20.13
CA GLY A 241 -1.71 9.80 -20.55
C GLY A 241 -0.91 10.55 -19.48
N TYR A 242 -1.20 10.36 -18.19
CA TYR A 242 -0.51 11.03 -17.08
C TYR A 242 0.27 10.07 -16.18
N ASP A 243 1.57 10.35 -16.01
CA ASP A 243 2.51 9.53 -15.23
C ASP A 243 2.39 9.77 -13.71
N ALA A 244 2.32 8.69 -12.93
CA ALA A 244 2.35 8.64 -11.48
C ALA A 244 3.56 9.38 -10.90
N GLN A 245 4.73 9.25 -11.54
CA GLN A 245 6.00 9.86 -11.14
C GLN A 245 5.93 11.39 -11.10
N VAL A 246 4.96 12.03 -11.76
CA VAL A 246 4.76 13.49 -11.65
C VAL A 246 4.36 13.90 -10.23
N PHE A 247 3.79 12.98 -9.43
CA PHE A 247 3.29 13.24 -8.07
C PHE A 247 4.22 12.77 -6.95
N PHE A 248 5.31 12.08 -7.28
CA PHE A 248 6.31 11.60 -6.35
C PHE A 248 7.65 12.16 -6.81
N LYS A 249 8.52 12.69 -5.93
CA LYS A 249 9.78 13.36 -6.29
C LYS A 249 10.80 12.43 -7.00
N ASP A 250 10.47 11.95 -8.18
CA ASP A 250 11.25 11.06 -9.06
C ASP A 250 11.59 9.68 -8.48
N ALA A 251 10.81 9.15 -7.53
CA ALA A 251 10.88 7.72 -7.24
C ALA A 251 9.57 7.13 -6.74
N ASP A 252 9.30 5.92 -7.23
CA ASP A 252 8.28 5.02 -6.71
C ASP A 252 8.77 4.42 -5.38
N PRO A 253 8.09 4.72 -4.24
CA PRO A 253 8.46 4.21 -2.94
C PRO A 253 8.55 2.67 -2.89
N LEU A 254 7.66 1.96 -3.59
CA LEU A 254 7.65 0.49 -3.57
C LEU A 254 8.89 -0.08 -4.26
N ASN A 255 9.26 0.46 -5.42
CA ASN A 255 10.49 0.05 -6.12
C ASN A 255 11.75 0.31 -5.30
N ILE A 256 11.79 1.41 -4.53
CA ILE A 256 12.90 1.67 -3.60
C ILE A 256 12.95 0.63 -2.49
N LEU A 257 11.81 0.33 -1.86
CA LEU A 257 11.75 -0.66 -0.79
C LEU A 257 12.07 -2.07 -1.30
N ILE A 258 11.71 -2.39 -2.54
CA ILE A 258 12.09 -3.65 -3.18
C ILE A 258 13.61 -3.72 -3.36
N GLY A 259 14.26 -2.62 -3.76
CA GLY A 259 15.72 -2.56 -3.81
C GLY A 259 16.39 -2.63 -2.43
N GLU A 260 15.84 -1.93 -1.44
CA GLU A 260 16.36 -1.92 -0.06
C GLU A 260 16.21 -3.28 0.63
N TYR A 261 15.09 -3.96 0.41
CA TYR A 261 14.73 -5.23 1.03
C TYR A 261 14.77 -6.41 0.05
N GLU A 262 15.59 -6.31 -0.98
CA GLU A 262 15.73 -7.36 -1.99
C GLU A 262 16.11 -8.71 -1.36
N GLU A 263 17.11 -8.73 -0.48
CA GLU A 263 17.59 -9.95 0.18
C GLU A 263 16.52 -10.60 1.09
N PRO A 264 15.83 -9.86 1.99
CA PRO A 264 14.66 -10.38 2.69
C PRO A 264 13.57 -10.92 1.76
N LEU A 265 13.22 -10.18 0.70
CA LEU A 265 12.21 -10.62 -0.26
C LEU A 265 12.63 -11.91 -0.96
N LYS A 266 13.91 -12.05 -1.31
CA LYS A 266 14.46 -13.27 -1.91
C LYS A 266 14.32 -14.47 -0.97
N ARG A 267 14.73 -14.33 0.30
CA ARG A 267 14.63 -15.42 1.29
C ARG A 267 13.19 -15.81 1.59
N LEU A 268 12.25 -14.87 1.59
CA LEU A 268 10.82 -15.15 1.80
C LEU A 268 10.19 -15.95 0.66
N ALA A 269 10.84 -16.08 -0.50
CA ALA A 269 10.35 -16.93 -1.58
C ALA A 269 10.46 -18.43 -1.22
N ASP A 270 11.48 -18.81 -0.45
CA ASP A 270 11.84 -20.21 -0.17
C ASP A 270 11.47 -20.68 1.25
N ARG A 271 10.97 -19.78 2.08
CA ARG A 271 10.54 -20.04 3.46
C ARG A 271 9.01 -20.16 3.53
#